data_AF-L8G7D8-F1
#
_entry.id   AF-L8G7D8-F1
#
_cell.length_a   1.000
_cell.length_b   1.000
_cell.length_c   1.000
_cell.angle_alpha   90.00
_cell.angle_beta   90.00
_cell.angle_gamma   90.00
#
_symmetry.space_group_name_H-M   'P 1'
#
loop_
_entity.id
_entity.type
_entity.pdbx_description
1 polymer ?
#
loop_
_entity_poly.entity_id
_entity_poly.type
_entity_poly.pdbx_seq_one_letter_code
_entity_poly.pdbx_strand_id
1 'polypeptide(L)'
;MRRVSQAPERLSPSQGHMLAGEINNHAGNLEAGIMGYEEQMRPVIAKLQKAPPLIRTILAPQTAWGLWVRNRIFAFVAWSRILKFTQKYFASAFASSDKFGLPEYEWVT
;
A
#
# COMPACT_ATOMS: atom_id res chain seq x y z
N MET A 1 23.71 14.67 -16.37
CA MET A 1 23.50 15.23 -15.00
C MET A 1 22.08 15.78 -14.90
N ARG A 2 21.14 15.02 -14.31
CA ARG A 2 19.84 15.50 -13.81
C ARG A 2 19.15 14.35 -13.04
N ARG A 3 19.48 14.21 -11.76
CA ARG A 3 18.77 13.32 -10.81
C ARG A 3 18.82 13.93 -9.41
N VAL A 4 18.14 15.06 -9.20
CA VAL A 4 17.85 15.55 -7.84
C VAL A 4 16.50 16.31 -7.74
N SER A 5 15.57 16.17 -8.69
CA SER A 5 14.33 16.99 -8.68
C SER A 5 13.05 16.17 -8.84
N GLN A 6 12.96 15.03 -8.14
CA GLN A 6 11.70 14.28 -8.01
C GLN A 6 11.52 13.76 -6.58
N ALA A 7 11.19 14.65 -5.66
CA ALA A 7 10.40 14.38 -4.46
C ALA A 7 9.80 15.75 -4.07
N PRO A 8 8.48 15.91 -3.82
CA PRO A 8 7.57 14.96 -3.15
C PRO A 8 6.25 14.62 -3.89
N GLU A 9 6.07 14.92 -5.19
CA GLU A 9 4.77 14.81 -5.88
C GLU A 9 4.18 13.38 -5.99
N ARG A 10 4.88 12.34 -5.51
CA ARG A 10 4.44 10.93 -5.61
C ARG A 10 4.31 10.20 -4.27
N LEU A 11 4.60 10.86 -3.15
CA LEU A 11 4.43 10.24 -1.84
C LEU A 11 2.95 10.20 -1.51
N SER A 12 2.45 9.06 -1.03
CA SER A 12 1.06 9.02 -0.55
C SER A 12 0.93 9.96 0.65
N PRO A 13 -0.26 10.55 0.90
CA PRO A 13 -0.47 11.43 2.05
C PRO A 13 0.00 10.81 3.37
N SER A 14 -0.25 9.52 3.57
CA SER A 14 0.21 8.76 4.74
C SER A 14 1.73 8.69 4.89
N GLN A 15 2.48 8.51 3.80
CA GLN A 15 3.94 8.49 3.81
C GLN A 15 4.50 9.89 4.09
N GLY A 16 3.87 10.92 3.52
CA GLY A 16 4.21 12.32 3.78
C GLY A 16 4.05 12.69 5.25
N HIS A 17 2.93 12.31 5.88
CA HIS A 17 2.70 12.54 7.31
C HIS A 17 3.72 11.81 8.19
N MET A 18 4.04 10.55 7.89
CA MET A 18 5.01 9.78 8.67
C MET A 18 6.42 10.38 8.58
N LEU A 19 6.85 10.78 7.39
CA LEU A 19 8.14 11.43 7.19
C LEU A 19 8.22 12.78 7.91
N ALA A 20 7.18 13.60 7.79
CA ALA A 20 7.13 14.89 8.46
C ALA A 20 7.12 14.74 9.99
N GLY A 21 6.45 13.71 10.53
CA GLY A 21 6.47 13.38 11.95
C GLY A 21 7.84 12.94 12.47
N GLU A 22 8.55 12.08 11.74
CA GLU A 22 9.91 11.65 12.12
C GLU A 22 10.93 12.80 12.10
N ILE A 23 10.81 13.71 11.13
CA ILE A 23 11.64 14.91 11.07
C ILE A 23 11.34 15.84 12.24
N ASN A 24 10.07 15.98 12.65
CA ASN A 24 9.68 16.81 13.79
C ASN A 24 10.14 16.21 15.13
N ASN A 25 10.02 14.90 15.32
CA ASN A 25 10.50 14.20 16.52
C ASN A 25 12.02 14.27 16.71
N HIS A 26 12.76 14.37 15.60
CA HIS A 26 14.21 14.55 15.60
C HIS A 26 14.60 15.99 15.24
N ALA A 27 13.87 16.98 15.79
CA ALA A 27 14.11 18.39 15.53
C ALA A 27 15.60 18.76 15.70
N GLY A 28 16.24 19.16 14.60
CA GLY A 28 17.67 19.51 14.56
C GLY A 28 18.61 18.41 14.06
N ASN A 29 18.12 17.17 13.86
CA ASN A 29 18.89 16.08 13.25
C ASN A 29 18.10 15.41 12.11
N LEU A 30 18.27 15.95 10.91
CA LEU A 30 17.61 15.45 9.70
C LEU A 30 17.99 13.99 9.38
N GLU A 31 19.24 13.61 9.64
CA GLU A 31 19.74 12.26 9.37
C GLU A 31 19.03 11.22 10.27
N ALA A 32 18.85 11.55 11.55
CA ALA A 32 18.11 10.71 12.49
C ALA A 32 16.63 10.57 12.09
N GLY A 33 15.96 11.65 11.65
CA GLY A 33 14.57 11.59 11.17
C GLY A 33 14.40 10.73 9.91
N ILE A 34 15.34 10.80 8.96
CA ILE A 34 15.30 9.94 7.77
C ILE A 34 15.56 8.48 8.13
N MET A 35 16.50 8.21 9.05
CA MET A 35 16.76 6.85 9.54
C MET A 35 15.54 6.25 10.26
N GLY A 36 14.90 7.02 11.14
CA GLY A 36 13.67 6.59 11.83
C GLY A 36 12.55 6.25 10.84
N TYR A 37 12.36 7.09 9.83
CA TYR A 37 11.41 6.80 8.74
C TYR A 37 11.75 5.50 7.99
N GLU A 38 13.02 5.27 7.67
CA GLU A 38 13.45 4.06 6.97
C GLU A 38 13.22 2.80 7.82
N GLU A 39 13.52 2.85 9.12
CA GLU A 39 13.28 1.75 10.05
C GLU A 39 11.78 1.38 10.13
N GLN A 40 10.90 2.38 10.17
CA GLN A 40 9.45 2.18 10.17
C GLN A 40 8.92 1.65 8.83
N MET A 41 9.48 2.11 7.70
CA MET A 41 9.07 1.65 6.35
C MET A 41 9.58 0.26 6.00
N ARG A 42 10.74 -0.16 6.53
CA ARG A 42 11.37 -1.45 6.24
C ARG A 42 10.44 -2.67 6.38
N PRO A 43 9.68 -2.85 7.49
CA PRO A 43 8.74 -3.96 7.62
C PRO A 43 7.53 -3.86 6.67
N VAL A 44 7.08 -2.65 6.34
CA VAL A 44 5.99 -2.41 5.37
C VAL A 44 6.42 -2.87 3.99
N ILE A 45 7.58 -2.40 3.53
CA ILE A 45 8.16 -2.75 2.23
C ILE A 45 8.44 -4.25 2.16
N ALA A 46 9.01 -4.85 3.21
CA ALA A 46 9.29 -6.28 3.25
C ALA A 46 8.00 -7.13 3.14
N LYS A 47 6.88 -6.69 3.75
CA LYS A 47 5.58 -7.35 3.62
C LYS A 47 4.97 -7.18 2.22
N LEU A 48 5.08 -5.98 1.64
CA LEU A 48 4.57 -5.69 0.30
C LEU A 48 5.37 -6.40 -0.81
N GLN A 49 6.69 -6.45 -0.70
CA GLN A 49 7.57 -7.17 -1.62
C GLN A 49 7.36 -8.69 -1.56
N LYS A 50 6.97 -9.22 -0.40
CA LYS A 50 6.42 -10.58 -0.25
C LYS A 50 5.01 -10.70 -0.82
N ALA A 51 4.78 -10.16 -2.02
CA ALA A 51 3.53 -10.32 -2.75
C ALA A 51 3.22 -11.82 -2.86
N PRO A 52 2.07 -12.31 -2.36
CA PRO A 52 1.74 -13.71 -2.38
C PRO A 52 1.86 -14.27 -3.79
N PRO A 53 2.51 -15.43 -3.99
CA PRO A 53 2.63 -16.04 -5.32
C PRO A 53 1.26 -16.24 -5.99
N LEU A 54 0.23 -16.44 -5.17
CA LEU A 54 -1.17 -16.53 -5.60
C LEU A 54 -1.65 -15.30 -6.38
N ILE A 55 -1.32 -14.08 -5.95
CA ILE A 55 -1.72 -12.83 -6.64
C ILE A 55 -1.05 -12.75 -8.00
N ARG A 56 0.24 -13.08 -8.08
CA ARG A 56 1.00 -13.02 -9.33
C ARG A 56 0.45 -14.01 -10.36
N THR A 57 0.15 -15.24 -9.96
CA THR A 57 -0.27 -16.30 -10.89
C THR A 57 -1.75 -16.18 -11.28
N ILE A 58 -2.64 -15.81 -10.35
CA ILE A 58 -4.09 -15.80 -10.60
C ILE A 58 -4.57 -14.44 -11.13
N LEU A 59 -4.10 -13.32 -10.55
CA LEU A 59 -4.60 -11.99 -10.93
C LEU A 59 -3.84 -11.40 -12.12
N ALA A 60 -2.57 -11.75 -12.31
CA ALA A 60 -1.75 -11.33 -13.45
C ALA A 60 -1.28 -12.53 -14.31
N PRO A 61 -2.21 -13.32 -14.87
CA PRO A 61 -1.84 -14.44 -15.72
C PRO A 61 -1.09 -13.94 -16.96
N GLN A 62 0.13 -14.43 -17.16
CA GLN A 62 1.00 -14.07 -18.28
C GLN A 62 0.62 -14.81 -19.59
N THR A 63 -0.35 -15.73 -19.53
CA THR A 63 -0.77 -16.54 -20.68
C THR A 63 -2.10 -16.04 -21.25
N ALA A 64 -2.22 -16.01 -22.58
CA ALA A 64 -3.42 -15.54 -23.27
C ALA A 64 -4.68 -16.33 -22.88
N TRP A 65 -4.55 -17.64 -22.68
CA TRP A 65 -5.62 -18.50 -22.19
C TRP A 65 -6.03 -18.15 -20.74
N GLY A 66 -5.07 -17.92 -19.84
CA GLY A 66 -5.35 -17.52 -18.47
C GLY A 66 -6.06 -16.16 -18.40
N LEU A 67 -5.66 -15.22 -19.26
CA LEU A 67 -6.32 -13.92 -19.38
C LEU A 67 -7.78 -14.05 -19.87
N TRP A 68 -8.02 -14.93 -20.85
CA TRP A 68 -9.36 -15.20 -21.36
C TRP A 68 -10.27 -15.79 -20.28
N VAL A 69 -9.81 -16.82 -19.55
CA VAL A 69 -10.55 -17.43 -18.44
C VAL A 69 -10.84 -16.40 -17.35
N ARG A 70 -9.83 -15.64 -16.91
CA ARG A 70 -9.95 -14.60 -15.89
C ARG A 70 -11.00 -13.56 -16.28
N ASN A 71 -10.93 -13.04 -17.50
CA ASN A 71 -11.86 -12.02 -17.98
C ASN A 71 -13.28 -12.57 -18.11
N ARG A 72 -13.45 -13.84 -18.49
CA ARG A 72 -14.77 -14.47 -18.59
C ARG A 72 -15.41 -14.66 -17.21
N ILE A 73 -14.62 -15.08 -16.21
CA ILE A 73 -15.07 -15.19 -14.81
C ILE A 73 -15.45 -13.81 -14.28
N PHE A 74 -14.61 -12.79 -14.46
CA PHE A 74 -14.94 -11.44 -14.00
C PHE A 74 -16.19 -10.87 -14.69
N ALA A 75 -16.36 -11.10 -15.99
CA ALA A 75 -17.56 -10.68 -16.71
C ALA A 75 -18.82 -11.39 -16.16
N PHE A 76 -18.73 -12.70 -15.88
CA PHE A 76 -19.84 -13.47 -15.30
C PHE A 76 -20.18 -13.01 -13.87
N VAL A 77 -19.18 -12.76 -13.03
CA VAL A 77 -19.35 -12.27 -11.66
C VAL A 77 -19.93 -10.84 -11.64
N ALA A 78 -19.47 -9.96 -12.54
CA ALA A 78 -20.01 -8.62 -12.69
C ALA A 78 -21.46 -8.65 -13.20
N TRP A 79 -21.75 -9.48 -14.19
CA TRP A 79 -23.09 -9.64 -14.76
C TRP A 79 -24.09 -10.22 -13.74
N SER A 80 -23.68 -11.23 -12.97
CA SER A 80 -24.52 -11.85 -11.94
C SER A 80 -24.80 -10.95 -10.73
N ARG A 81 -24.13 -9.77 -10.62
CA ARG A 81 -24.25 -8.82 -9.50
C ARG A 81 -24.06 -9.45 -8.11
N ILE A 82 -23.48 -10.66 -8.05
CA ILE A 82 -23.27 -11.42 -6.82
C ILE A 82 -22.40 -10.62 -5.83
N LEU A 83 -21.51 -9.78 -6.36
CA LEU A 83 -20.68 -8.85 -5.61
C LEU A 83 -21.47 -7.97 -4.63
N LYS A 84 -22.71 -7.55 -4.95
CA LYS A 84 -23.53 -6.77 -4.00
C LYS A 84 -23.92 -7.57 -2.75
N PHE A 85 -24.16 -8.86 -2.92
CA PHE A 85 -24.47 -9.77 -1.82
C PHE A 85 -23.19 -10.16 -1.06
N THR A 86 -22.13 -10.46 -1.81
CA THR A 86 -20.82 -10.83 -1.29
C THR A 86 -20.11 -9.68 -0.58
N GLN A 87 -20.39 -8.41 -0.91
CA GLN A 87 -19.80 -7.24 -0.23
C GLN A 87 -20.08 -7.27 1.28
N LYS A 88 -21.27 -7.71 1.71
CA LYS A 88 -21.60 -7.87 3.14
C LYS A 88 -20.70 -8.91 3.84
N TYR A 89 -20.29 -9.95 3.12
CA TYR A 89 -19.47 -11.03 3.66
C TYR A 89 -17.96 -10.79 3.50
N PHE A 90 -17.53 -10.07 2.46
CA PHE A 90 -16.13 -9.76 2.17
C PHE A 90 -15.67 -8.40 2.69
N ALA A 91 -16.58 -7.50 3.10
CA ALA A 91 -16.20 -6.20 3.68
C ALA A 91 -15.28 -6.36 4.91
N SER A 92 -15.50 -7.38 5.74
CA SER A 92 -14.64 -7.69 6.89
C SER A 92 -13.21 -8.08 6.49
N ALA A 93 -13.01 -8.70 5.32
CA ALA A 93 -11.70 -9.07 4.80
C ALA A 93 -10.88 -7.84 4.35
N PHE A 94 -11.55 -6.78 3.89
CA PHE A 94 -10.90 -5.51 3.49
C PHE A 94 -10.86 -4.47 4.63
N ALA A 95 -11.67 -4.64 5.68
CA ALA A 95 -11.66 -3.76 6.87
C ALA A 95 -10.37 -3.87 7.71
N SER A 96 -9.52 -4.86 7.47
CA SER A 96 -8.24 -5.05 8.19
C SER A 96 -7.13 -4.08 7.73
N SER A 97 -7.50 -2.89 7.27
CA SER A 97 -6.57 -1.84 6.80
C SER A 97 -5.84 -1.14 7.96
N ASP A 98 -6.35 -1.25 9.19
CA ASP A 98 -5.74 -0.69 10.42
C ASP A 98 -4.49 -1.45 10.92
N LYS A 99 -4.04 -2.50 10.22
CA LYS A 99 -2.88 -3.30 10.69
C LYS A 99 -1.55 -2.56 10.66
N PHE A 100 -1.49 -1.38 10.05
CA PHE A 100 -0.34 -0.50 10.09
C PHE A 100 -0.73 0.73 10.90
N GLY A 101 -0.77 0.59 12.23
CA GLY A 101 -0.95 1.72 13.14
C GLY A 101 0.13 2.74 12.84
N LEU A 102 -0.28 3.87 12.27
CA LEU A 102 0.63 4.99 12.03
C LEU A 102 1.04 5.53 13.40
N PRO A 103 2.33 5.81 13.64
CA PRO A 103 2.74 6.48 14.86
C PRO A 103 2.00 7.82 14.96
N GLU A 104 1.41 8.10 16.12
CA GLU A 104 0.87 9.43 16.38
C GLU A 104 2.06 10.35 16.71
N TYR A 105 2.22 11.39 15.91
CA TYR A 105 3.23 12.42 16.12
C TYR A 105 2.56 13.63 16.76
N GLU A 106 3.11 14.10 17.88
CA GLU A 106 2.72 15.38 18.44
C GLU A 106 3.26 16.51 17.55
N TRP A 107 2.35 17.30 17.01
CA TRP A 107 2.68 18.52 16.30
C TRP A 107 2.76 19.66 17.32
N VAL A 108 3.97 20.19 17.52
CA VAL A 108 4.13 21.43 18.30
C VAL A 108 3.66 22.56 17.40
N THR A 109 2.50 23.13 17.71
CA THR A 109 1.99 24.38 17.11
C THR A 109 2.87 25.57 17.45
#